data_AF-A0A8J2L8X1-F1
#
_entry.id   AF-A0A8J2L8X1-F1
#
_cell.length_a   1.000
_cell.length_b   1.000
_cell.length_c   1.000
_cell.angle_alpha   90.00
_cell.angle_beta   90.00
_cell.angle_gamma   90.00
#
_symmetry.space_group_name_H-M   'P 1'
#
loop_
_entity.id
_entity.type
_entity.pdbx_description
1 polymer ?
#
loop_
_entity_poly.entity_id
_entity_poly.type
_entity_poly.pdbx_seq_one_letter_code
_entity_poly.pdbx_strand_id
1 'polypeptide(L)'
;MEEFIAKNYARQLTVQELSSHSTKLWYLPHFSVTNPNKPIKMRLVFDAAAKSGGISLNDALMCGPDFLTPLPGHLFNFRHYPVAVTGDIREMFPQIKIREED
;
A
#
# COMPACT_ATOMS: atom_id res chain seq x y z
N MET A 1 -5.12 12.20 5.47
CA MET A 1 -4.69 11.43 6.66
C MET A 1 -5.82 11.17 7.64
N GLU A 2 -6.70 12.14 7.92
CA GLU A 2 -7.86 11.91 8.82
C GLU A 2 -8.72 10.71 8.42
N GLU A 3 -9.00 10.52 7.13
CA GLU A 3 -9.72 9.35 6.62
C GLU A 3 -9.03 8.02 6.95
N PHE A 4 -7.68 7.97 6.91
CA PHE A 4 -6.92 6.76 7.26
C PHE A 4 -7.05 6.46 8.75
N ILE A 5 -7.06 7.48 9.61
CA ILE A 5 -7.26 7.32 11.05
C ILE A 5 -8.70 6.87 11.34
N ALA A 6 -9.69 7.49 10.70
CA ALA A 6 -11.11 7.14 10.85
C ALA A 6 -11.40 5.69 10.43
N LYS A 7 -10.70 5.18 9.40
CA LYS A 7 -10.77 3.78 8.94
C LYS A 7 -9.87 2.81 9.70
N ASN A 8 -9.13 3.30 10.69
CA ASN A 8 -8.18 2.52 11.48
C ASN A 8 -7.05 1.88 10.63
N TYR A 9 -6.68 2.54 9.53
CA TYR A 9 -5.51 2.17 8.70
C TYR A 9 -4.22 2.79 9.23
N ALA A 10 -4.33 3.85 10.02
CA ALA A 10 -3.21 4.52 10.65
C ALA A 10 -3.62 5.02 12.03
N ARG A 11 -2.64 5.21 12.92
CA ARG A 11 -2.83 5.86 14.22
C ARG A 11 -1.80 6.95 14.40
N GLN A 12 -2.09 7.90 15.28
CA GLN A 12 -1.06 8.81 15.75
C GLN A 12 -0.06 8.05 16.64
N LEU A 13 1.21 8.40 16.50
CA LEU A 13 2.26 7.91 17.39
C LEU A 13 2.13 8.59 18.75
N THR A 14 2.47 7.86 19.81
CA THR A 14 2.56 8.40 21.17
C THR A 14 3.81 9.27 21.33
N VAL A 15 3.84 10.10 22.37
CA VAL A 15 5.02 10.93 22.70
C VAL A 15 6.25 10.06 22.99
N GLN A 16 6.07 8.89 23.61
CA GLN A 16 7.17 7.96 23.85
C GLN A 16 7.73 7.39 22.54
N GLU A 17 6.86 7.01 21.60
CA GLU A 17 7.27 6.48 20.29
C GLU A 17 8.00 7.53 19.44
N LEU A 18 7.54 8.78 19.47
CA LEU A 18 8.19 9.90 18.80
C LEU A 18 9.60 10.20 19.35
N SER A 19 9.81 9.94 20.65
CA SER A 19 11.09 10.17 21.33
C SER A 19 12.04 8.97 21.24
N SER A 20 11.56 7.82 20.73
CA SER A 20 12.35 6.61 20.63
C SER A 20 13.23 6.63 19.39
N HIS A 21 14.55 6.68 19.58
CA HIS A 21 15.52 6.50 18.50
C HIS A 21 15.75 5.00 18.25
N SER A 22 14.80 4.36 17.58
CA SER A 22 14.95 2.98 17.09
C SER A 22 15.90 2.92 15.90
N THR A 23 16.72 1.87 15.83
CA THR A 23 17.53 1.56 14.63
C THR A 23 16.67 1.11 13.45
N LYS A 24 15.39 0.80 13.69
CA LYS A 24 14.39 0.41 12.68
C LYS A 24 13.35 1.52 12.44
N LEU A 25 13.78 2.77 12.46
CA LEU A 25 12.88 3.91 12.18
C LEU A 25 13.02 4.34 10.72
N TRP A 26 11.93 4.28 9.96
CA TRP A 26 11.86 4.79 8.60
C TRP A 26 10.68 5.74 8.43
N TYR A 27 10.91 6.88 7.79
CA TYR A 27 9.86 7.82 7.41
C TYR A 27 9.56 7.67 5.93
N LEU A 28 8.33 7.31 5.61
CA LEU A 28 7.87 7.14 4.23
C LEU A 28 7.27 8.46 3.72
N PRO A 29 7.92 9.14 2.75
CA PRO A 29 7.35 10.33 2.16
C PRO A 29 6.04 10.02 1.45
N HIS A 30 5.13 10.98 1.47
CA HIS A 30 3.85 10.86 0.77
C HIS A 30 3.47 12.17 0.09
N PHE A 31 2.72 12.06 -0.99
CA PHE A 31 2.22 13.21 -1.73
C PHE A 31 0.86 12.90 -2.36
N SER A 32 0.12 13.96 -2.71
CA SER A 32 -1.16 13.84 -3.39
C SER A 32 -1.00 13.85 -4.91
N VAL A 33 -1.75 12.99 -5.58
CA VAL A 33 -1.84 12.96 -7.05
C VAL A 33 -3.30 13.05 -7.45
N THR A 34 -3.59 13.87 -8.45
CA THR A 34 -4.90 13.95 -9.10
C THR A 34 -4.83 13.30 -10.47
N ASN A 35 -5.83 12.51 -10.81
CA ASN A 35 -5.95 11.96 -12.16
C ASN A 35 -6.72 12.98 -13.02
N PRO A 36 -6.18 13.45 -14.16
CA PRO A 36 -6.89 14.38 -15.05
C PRO A 36 -8.28 13.87 -15.50
N ASN A 37 -8.43 12.55 -15.64
CA ASN A 37 -9.70 11.91 -16.02
C ASN A 37 -10.67 11.73 -14.84
N LYS A 38 -10.22 11.95 -13.60
CA LYS A 38 -11.02 11.87 -12.37
C LYS A 38 -10.62 12.99 -11.41
N PRO A 39 -10.79 14.27 -11.79
CA PRO A 39 -10.21 15.41 -11.09
C PRO A 39 -10.75 15.59 -9.66
N ILE A 40 -11.96 15.10 -9.39
CA ILE A 40 -12.62 15.16 -8.08
C ILE A 40 -11.90 14.28 -7.04
N LYS A 41 -11.24 13.19 -7.46
CA LYS A 41 -10.65 12.21 -6.55
C LYS A 41 -9.14 12.39 -6.44
N MET A 42 -8.70 12.95 -5.32
CA MET A 42 -7.29 12.94 -4.91
C MET A 42 -6.88 11.55 -4.45
N ARG A 43 -5.65 11.12 -4.78
CA ARG A 43 -5.03 9.89 -4.31
C ARG A 43 -3.79 10.22 -3.51
N LEU A 44 -3.68 9.65 -2.31
CA LEU A 44 -2.46 9.69 -1.52
C LEU A 44 -1.50 8.61 -2.04
N VAL A 45 -0.27 9.01 -2.34
CA VAL A 45 0.81 8.10 -2.78
C VAL A 45 1.87 8.08 -1.71
N PHE A 46 2.31 6.88 -1.32
CA PHE A 46 3.48 6.68 -0.47
C PHE A 46 4.65 6.28 -1.34
N ASP A 47 5.75 7.02 -1.27
CA ASP A 47 6.91 6.83 -2.13
C ASP A 47 7.96 5.98 -1.43
N ALA A 48 7.86 4.66 -1.65
CA ALA A 48 8.83 3.68 -1.15
C ALA A 48 10.14 3.64 -1.96
N ALA A 49 10.20 4.33 -3.09
CA ALA A 49 11.41 4.44 -3.92
C ALA A 49 12.27 5.66 -3.56
N ALA A 50 11.72 6.62 -2.82
CA ALA A 50 12.47 7.75 -2.29
C ALA A 50 13.65 7.27 -1.45
N LYS A 51 14.84 7.81 -1.74
CA LYS A 51 16.08 7.46 -1.07
C LYS A 51 16.41 8.44 0.04
N SER A 52 16.76 7.90 1.21
CA SER A 52 17.35 8.65 2.33
C SER A 52 18.68 8.00 2.69
N GLY A 53 19.75 8.79 2.76
CA GLY A 53 21.10 8.24 2.97
C GLY A 53 21.55 7.23 1.89
N GLY A 54 20.99 7.30 0.68
CA GLY A 54 21.32 6.42 -0.45
C GLY A 54 20.51 5.11 -0.53
N ILE A 55 19.66 4.82 0.45
CA ILE A 55 18.84 3.59 0.52
C ILE A 55 17.35 3.98 0.42
N SER A 56 16.52 3.17 -0.24
CA SER A 56 15.06 3.30 -0.24
C SER A 56 14.41 2.16 0.56
N LEU A 57 13.12 2.29 0.89
CA LEU A 57 12.39 1.21 1.55
C LEU A 57 12.34 -0.04 0.66
N ASN A 58 12.14 0.14 -0.65
CA ASN A 58 12.14 -0.97 -1.61
C ASN A 58 13.47 -1.73 -1.64
N ASP A 59 14.61 -1.06 -1.43
CA ASP A 59 15.93 -1.70 -1.39
C ASP A 59 16.12 -2.58 -0.14
N ALA A 60 15.37 -2.29 0.94
CA ALA A 60 15.45 -3.00 2.22
C ALA A 60 14.43 -4.15 2.35
N LEU A 61 13.43 -4.21 1.46
CA LEU A 61 12.40 -5.25 1.46
C LEU A 61 12.87 -6.47 0.65
N MET A 62 12.68 -7.66 1.21
CA MET A 62 12.91 -8.90 0.47
C MET A 62 11.73 -9.19 -0.46
N CYS A 63 12.01 -9.55 -1.72
CA CYS A 63 10.97 -10.05 -2.61
C CYS A 63 10.40 -11.37 -2.08
N GLY A 64 9.09 -11.39 -1.85
CA GLY A 64 8.37 -12.64 -1.58
C GLY A 64 8.24 -13.51 -2.83
N PRO A 65 7.92 -14.79 -2.68
CA PRO A 65 7.54 -15.65 -3.80
C PRO A 65 6.28 -15.13 -4.49
N ASP A 66 6.20 -15.30 -5.82
CA ASP A 66 5.02 -14.94 -6.60
C ASP A 66 3.95 -16.03 -6.48
N PHE A 67 2.83 -15.68 -5.84
CA PHE A 67 1.67 -16.55 -5.70
C PHE A 67 0.53 -16.19 -6.67
N LEU A 68 0.73 -15.20 -7.55
CA LEU A 68 -0.30 -14.77 -8.48
C LEU A 68 -0.44 -15.78 -9.62
N THR A 69 -1.68 -16.03 -10.03
CA THR A 69 -1.91 -16.77 -11.28
C THR A 69 -1.57 -15.82 -12.45
N PRO A 70 -0.87 -16.30 -13.48
CA PRO A 70 -0.57 -15.48 -14.65
C PRO A 70 -1.85 -14.92 -15.28
N LEU A 71 -1.79 -13.68 -15.77
CA LEU A 71 -2.93 -13.01 -16.40
C LEU A 71 -3.59 -13.84 -17.53
N PRO A 72 -2.85 -14.55 -18.41
CA PRO A 72 -3.47 -15.43 -19.39
C PRO A 72 -4.35 -16.52 -18.76
N GLY A 73 -3.91 -17.11 -17.64
CA GLY A 73 -4.69 -18.12 -16.92
C GLY A 73 -6.00 -17.56 -16.39
N HIS A 74 -5.98 -16.34 -15.81
CA HIS A 74 -7.20 -15.64 -15.43
C HIS A 74 -8.12 -15.37 -16.61
N LEU A 75 -7.58 -14.92 -17.75
CA LEU A 75 -8.36 -14.58 -18.94
C LEU A 75 -9.00 -15.81 -19.62
N PHE A 76 -8.35 -16.97 -19.57
CA PHE A 76 -8.93 -18.22 -20.07
C PHE A 76 -10.07 -18.70 -19.16
N ASN A 77 -9.85 -18.70 -17.84
CA ASN A 77 -10.89 -19.08 -16.88
C ASN A 77 -12.09 -18.14 -16.93
N PHE A 78 -11.86 -16.84 -17.10
CA PHE A 78 -12.92 -15.84 -17.22
C PHE A 78 -13.81 -16.04 -18.45
N ARG A 79 -13.28 -16.65 -19.52
CA ARG A 79 -14.02 -16.96 -20.74
C ARG A 79 -14.62 -18.37 -20.76
N HIS A 80 -14.35 -19.19 -19.75
CA HIS A 80 -14.76 -20.59 -19.75
C HIS A 80 -16.28 -20.77 -19.64
N TYR A 81 -16.97 -19.82 -18.98
CA TYR A 81 -18.42 -19.86 -18.77
C TYR A 81 -19.14 -18.69 -19.47
N PRO A 82 -20.45 -18.82 -19.77
CA PRO A 82 -21.23 -17.78 -20.44
C PRO A 82 -21.40 -16.48 -19.65
N VAL A 83 -21.24 -16.54 -18.32
CA VAL A 83 -21.42 -15.41 -17.41
C VAL A 83 -20.18 -15.26 -16.55
N ALA A 84 -19.69 -14.03 -16.46
CA ALA A 84 -18.54 -13.70 -15.63
C ALA A 84 -18.90 -12.59 -14.64
N VAL A 85 -18.36 -12.67 -13.43
CA VAL A 85 -18.60 -11.71 -12.35
C VAL A 85 -17.28 -11.00 -12.05
N THR A 86 -17.35 -9.67 -11.95
CA THR A 86 -16.22 -8.82 -11.61
C THR A 86 -16.58 -7.95 -10.41
N GLY A 87 -15.63 -7.75 -9.51
CA GLY A 87 -15.77 -6.83 -8.38
C GLY A 87 -14.47 -6.09 -8.15
N ASP A 88 -14.58 -4.88 -7.60
CA ASP A 88 -13.46 -4.10 -7.10
C ASP A 88 -13.43 -4.20 -5.57
N ILE A 89 -12.30 -4.64 -5.01
CA ILE A 89 -12.12 -4.67 -3.56
C ILE A 89 -11.64 -3.29 -3.15
N ARG A 90 -12.58 -2.51 -2.60
CA ARG A 90 -12.30 -1.17 -2.10
C ARG A 90 -11.17 -1.24 -1.06
N GLU A 91 -10.10 -0.48 -1.31
CA GLU A 91 -9.03 -0.25 -0.33
C GLU A 91 -8.44 -1.57 0.20
N MET A 92 -8.12 -2.50 -0.70
CA MET A 92 -7.62 -3.83 -0.36
C MET A 92 -6.32 -3.80 0.47
N PHE A 93 -5.30 -3.06 0.05
CA PHE A 93 -4.00 -3.09 0.72
C PHE A 93 -4.01 -2.56 2.17
N PRO A 94 -4.66 -1.41 2.49
CA PRO A 94 -4.75 -0.93 3.87
C PRO A 94 -5.48 -1.87 4.84
N GLN A 95 -6.20 -2.88 4.34
CA GLN A 95 -6.88 -3.88 5.19
C GLN A 95 -5.94 -5.01 5.63
N ILE A 96 -4.73 -5.10 5.07
CA ILE A 96 -3.73 -6.08 5.47
C ILE A 96 -3.06 -5.57 6.75
N LYS A 97 -3.16 -6.34 7.83
CA LYS A 97 -2.49 -6.01 9.09
C LYS A 97 -1.00 -6.35 9.01
N ILE A 98 -0.19 -5.44 9.51
CA ILE A 98 1.25 -5.64 9.70
C ILE A 98 1.50 -6.09 11.15
N ARG A 99 2.55 -6.87 11.36
CA ARG A 99 2.94 -7.32 12.70
C ARG A 99 3.58 -6.16 13.46
N GLU A 100 3.60 -6.20 14.79
CA GLU A 100 4.18 -5.10 15.57
C GLU A 100 5.71 -5.04 15.44
N GLU A 101 6.34 -6.17 15.12
CA GLU A 101 7.78 -6.28 14.91
C GLU A 101 8.28 -5.86 13.50
N ASP A 102 7.36 -5.70 12.55
CA ASP A 102 7.58 -5.34 11.14
C ASP A 102 7.27 -3.85 10.88
#